data_AF-A0A1B2YQL9-F1
#
_entry.id   AF-A0A1B2YQL9-F1
#
_cell.length_a   1.000
_cell.length_b   1.000
_cell.length_c   1.000
_cell.angle_alpha   90.00
_cell.angle_beta   90.00
_cell.angle_gamma   90.00
#
_symmetry.space_group_name_H-M   'P 1'
#
loop_
_entity.id
_entity.type
_entity.pdbx_description
1 polymer ?
#
loop_
_entity_poly.entity_id
_entity_poly.type
_entity_poly.pdbx_seq_one_letter_code
_entity_poly.pdbx_strand_id
1 'polypeptide(L)'
;MAQERQRIVDFDTQWEAAKGRWEDRLDAKLTRRYNRVIDAAAFEVLNANSHYRVFDLANPFNDARTSYFHKSVGGYHGAKLRRYQEFIERVLTPERATVIQSIQSGNFNLTADMAPGLAMLNTRYLLVPGAEQPLPFNGGLGPAWFVDEVQWVNTAEEEVGAIAGLDPARTAAVHQSFEEVLGRVGNPGSDEVRLAQYHPEGSTYEVSSDKGGLLVLSEVHYPVGWTALVDGEDVPLVRVNALLSALKVPAGSHEVQLQYEPEGWGTARGLSRAGSLLWVILLVFCGWMLRRKAE
;
A
#
# COMPACT_ATOMS: atom_id res chain seq x y z
N MET A 1 0.43 9.40 15.70
CA MET A 1 -0.31 9.88 14.50
C MET A 1 -0.49 11.40 14.43
N ALA A 2 -0.22 12.19 15.49
CA ALA A 2 -0.34 13.66 15.41
C ALA A 2 0.54 14.29 14.32
N GLN A 3 1.74 13.72 14.07
CA GLN A 3 2.63 14.14 12.99
C GLN A 3 1.99 13.98 11.60
N GLU A 4 1.22 12.90 11.37
CA GLU A 4 0.55 12.71 10.07
C GLU A 4 -0.60 13.69 9.88
N ARG A 5 -1.30 14.08 10.95
CA ARG A 5 -2.34 15.13 10.87
C ARG A 5 -1.78 16.47 10.40
N GLN A 6 -0.59 16.82 10.86
CA GLN A 6 0.09 18.07 10.49
C GLN A 6 0.52 18.12 9.01
N ARG A 7 0.66 16.95 8.36
CA ARG A 7 1.02 16.85 6.94
C ARG A 7 -0.17 16.99 6.00
N ILE A 8 -1.40 16.93 6.53
CA ILE A 8 -2.62 16.96 5.74
C ILE A 8 -3.13 18.40 5.68
N VAL A 9 -3.26 18.92 4.47
CA VAL A 9 -3.86 20.24 4.23
C VAL A 9 -5.34 20.20 4.63
N ASP A 10 -5.78 21.20 5.40
CA ASP A 10 -7.15 21.36 5.88
C ASP A 10 -7.72 20.16 6.66
N PHE A 11 -6.87 19.46 7.42
CA PHE A 11 -7.25 18.27 8.18
C PHE A 11 -8.52 18.48 9.02
N ASP A 12 -8.61 19.59 9.76
CA ASP A 12 -9.73 19.85 10.67
C ASP A 12 -11.06 20.00 9.92
N THR A 13 -11.06 20.63 8.74
CA THR A 13 -12.24 20.77 7.90
C THR A 13 -12.68 19.43 7.34
N GLN A 14 -11.74 18.63 6.84
CA GLN A 14 -12.03 17.27 6.36
C GLN A 14 -12.56 16.38 7.48
N TRP A 15 -11.99 16.52 8.68
CA TRP A 15 -12.35 15.76 9.86
C TRP A 15 -13.75 16.08 10.36
N GLU A 16 -14.14 17.36 10.45
CA GLU A 16 -15.51 17.73 10.83
C GLU A 16 -16.54 17.22 9.81
N ALA A 17 -16.22 17.27 8.51
CA ALA A 17 -17.09 16.70 7.48
C ALA A 17 -17.22 15.17 7.62
N ALA A 18 -16.12 14.45 7.89
CA ALA A 18 -16.14 13.02 8.13
C ALA A 18 -16.93 12.67 9.41
N LYS A 19 -16.73 13.43 10.48
CA LYS A 19 -17.45 13.28 11.74
C LYS A 19 -18.95 13.37 11.54
N GLY A 20 -19.45 14.39 10.84
CA GLY A 20 -20.89 14.50 10.52
C GLY A 20 -21.44 13.25 9.81
N ARG A 21 -20.72 12.71 8.81
CA ARG A 21 -21.11 11.45 8.15
C ARG A 21 -21.18 10.26 9.10
N TRP A 22 -20.22 10.15 10.02
CA TRP A 22 -20.20 9.08 11.00
C TRP A 22 -21.28 9.24 12.08
N GLU A 23 -21.62 10.47 12.47
CA GLU A 23 -22.74 10.78 13.37
C GLU A 23 -24.07 10.34 12.76
N ASP A 24 -24.31 10.70 11.49
CA ASP A 24 -25.51 10.30 10.73
C ASP A 24 -25.61 8.79 10.57
N ARG A 25 -24.48 8.12 10.27
CA ARG A 25 -24.43 6.67 10.05
C ARG A 25 -24.67 5.86 11.33
N LEU A 26 -24.28 6.38 12.50
CA LEU A 26 -24.29 5.62 13.76
C LEU A 26 -25.41 6.02 14.73
N ASP A 27 -26.25 6.99 14.36
CA ASP A 27 -27.36 7.54 15.18
C ASP A 27 -26.94 7.79 16.65
N ALA A 28 -25.77 8.40 16.80
CA ALA A 28 -24.99 8.31 18.04
C ALA A 28 -24.93 9.65 18.80
N LYS A 29 -26.02 10.04 19.47
CA LYS A 29 -26.00 11.04 20.56
C LYS A 29 -25.65 10.46 21.94
N LEU A 30 -25.02 9.28 22.02
CA LEU A 30 -24.65 8.62 23.29
C LEU A 30 -23.13 8.56 23.47
N THR A 31 -22.66 9.05 24.61
CA THR A 31 -21.26 9.40 24.96
C THR A 31 -20.20 8.33 24.66
N ARG A 32 -20.51 7.04 24.76
CA ARG A 32 -19.57 5.94 24.46
C ARG A 32 -19.41 5.62 22.98
N ARG A 33 -20.43 5.92 22.16
CA ARG A 33 -20.36 5.79 20.69
C ARG A 33 -19.74 7.04 20.05
N TYR A 34 -19.88 8.20 20.69
CA TYR A 34 -19.33 9.47 20.22
C TYR A 34 -17.79 9.46 20.10
N ASN A 35 -17.07 8.88 21.05
CA ASN A 35 -15.60 8.73 20.92
C ASN A 35 -15.23 7.85 19.71
N ARG A 36 -16.03 6.82 19.41
CA ARG A 36 -15.79 5.98 18.22
C ARG A 36 -16.03 6.73 16.91
N VAL A 37 -16.99 7.66 16.89
CA VAL A 37 -17.25 8.56 15.75
C VAL A 37 -16.05 9.46 15.51
N ILE A 38 -15.53 10.11 16.56
CA ILE A 38 -14.35 10.99 16.49
C ILE A 38 -13.13 10.23 15.94
N ASP A 39 -12.87 9.04 16.49
CA ASP A 39 -11.76 8.21 16.08
C ASP A 39 -11.94 7.74 14.63
N ALA A 40 -13.14 7.25 14.27
CA ALA A 40 -13.46 6.82 12.91
C ALA A 40 -13.29 7.93 11.87
N ALA A 41 -13.74 9.15 12.18
CA ALA A 41 -13.55 10.32 11.32
C ALA A 41 -12.06 10.67 11.16
N ALA A 42 -11.28 10.64 12.25
CA ALA A 42 -9.85 10.89 12.19
C ALA A 42 -9.13 9.81 11.37
N PHE A 43 -9.52 8.54 11.51
CA PHE A 43 -8.99 7.44 10.72
C PHE A 43 -9.31 7.58 9.23
N GLU A 44 -10.53 7.97 8.88
CA GLU A 44 -10.93 8.18 7.49
C GLU A 44 -10.06 9.23 6.81
N VAL A 45 -9.87 10.40 7.44
CA VAL A 45 -9.07 11.48 6.88
C VAL A 45 -7.60 11.11 6.79
N LEU A 46 -7.05 10.47 7.83
CA LEU A 46 -5.66 9.99 7.81
C LEU A 46 -5.45 8.95 6.71
N ASN A 47 -6.34 7.97 6.58
CA ASN A 47 -6.22 6.91 5.60
C ASN A 47 -6.36 7.41 4.15
N ALA A 48 -7.20 8.44 3.94
CA ALA A 48 -7.41 9.05 2.63
C ALA A 48 -6.23 9.92 2.17
N ASN A 49 -5.60 10.65 3.10
CA ASN A 49 -4.58 11.65 2.75
C ASN A 49 -3.14 11.20 3.04
N SER A 50 -2.95 10.06 3.71
CA SER A 50 -1.62 9.54 4.01
C SER A 50 -1.47 8.09 3.57
N HIS A 51 -0.22 7.68 3.38
CA HIS A 51 0.11 6.34 2.93
C HIS A 51 1.02 5.58 3.89
N TYR A 52 1.03 5.96 5.17
CA TYR A 52 1.73 5.18 6.17
C TYR A 52 1.03 3.84 6.41
N ARG A 53 1.82 2.83 6.77
CA ARG A 53 1.30 1.56 7.26
C ARG A 53 1.56 1.38 8.75
N VAL A 54 0.72 0.59 9.38
CA VAL A 54 0.86 0.17 10.79
C VAL A 54 1.18 -1.31 10.86
N PHE A 55 1.85 -1.72 11.94
CA PHE A 55 2.13 -3.13 12.22
C PHE A 55 1.74 -3.47 13.65
N ASP A 56 0.87 -4.48 13.81
CA ASP A 56 0.46 -4.96 15.14
C ASP A 56 1.47 -5.98 15.67
N LEU A 57 1.98 -5.76 16.89
CA LEU A 57 2.92 -6.70 17.51
C LEU A 57 2.23 -7.88 18.20
N ALA A 58 0.92 -7.81 18.48
CA ALA A 58 0.19 -8.89 19.16
C ALA A 58 -0.12 -10.06 18.22
N ASN A 59 -0.90 -9.81 17.17
CA ASN A 59 -1.37 -10.85 16.27
C ASN A 59 -1.47 -10.33 14.82
N PRO A 60 -0.34 -9.88 14.23
CA PRO A 60 -0.34 -9.13 12.98
C PRO A 60 -0.99 -9.87 11.83
N PHE A 61 -0.88 -11.19 11.75
CA PHE A 61 -1.22 -11.95 10.54
C PHE A 61 -2.53 -12.73 10.63
N ASN A 62 -3.22 -12.70 11.78
CA ASN A 62 -4.47 -13.43 11.98
C ASN A 62 -5.62 -12.55 12.49
N ASP A 63 -5.39 -11.26 12.75
CA ASP A 63 -6.45 -10.31 13.09
C ASP A 63 -6.78 -9.40 11.88
N ALA A 64 -8.07 -9.09 11.71
CA ALA A 64 -8.56 -8.15 10.70
C ALA A 64 -8.90 -6.78 11.29
N ARG A 65 -8.92 -6.63 12.62
CA ARG A 65 -9.33 -5.40 13.31
C ARG A 65 -8.43 -4.23 12.94
N THR A 66 -7.12 -4.41 12.91
CA THR A 66 -6.17 -3.35 12.54
C THR A 66 -6.40 -2.88 11.11
N SER A 67 -6.59 -3.82 10.18
CA SER A 67 -6.82 -3.53 8.76
C SER A 67 -8.15 -2.82 8.49
N TYR A 68 -9.12 -2.90 9.42
CA TYR A 68 -10.38 -2.16 9.32
C TYR A 68 -10.18 -0.64 9.51
N PHE A 69 -9.25 -0.23 10.37
CA PHE A 69 -9.02 1.18 10.71
C PHE A 69 -7.79 1.78 10.01
N HIS A 70 -6.83 0.95 9.62
CA HIS A 70 -5.54 1.40 9.11
C HIS A 70 -5.06 0.53 7.95
N LYS A 71 -4.23 1.11 7.08
CA LYS A 71 -3.38 0.35 6.16
C LYS A 71 -2.42 -0.50 7.01
N SER A 72 -2.75 -1.76 7.21
CA SER A 72 -1.94 -2.70 7.99
C SER A 72 -0.95 -3.41 7.07
N VAL A 73 0.29 -3.57 7.52
CA VAL A 73 1.22 -4.54 6.91
C VAL A 73 0.70 -5.97 7.13
N GLY A 74 0.05 -6.20 8.27
CA GLY A 74 -0.58 -7.47 8.58
C GLY A 74 -2.02 -7.58 8.05
N GLY A 75 -2.72 -8.59 8.55
CA GLY A 75 -4.12 -8.86 8.26
C GLY A 75 -4.39 -10.34 8.06
N TYR A 76 -5.60 -10.76 8.41
CA TYR A 76 -6.13 -12.04 7.98
C TYR A 76 -6.69 -11.95 6.55
N HIS A 77 -6.32 -12.91 5.71
CA HIS A 77 -6.90 -13.11 4.39
C HIS A 77 -6.89 -14.60 4.05
N GLY A 78 -7.99 -15.13 3.50
CA GLY A 78 -8.13 -16.58 3.21
C GLY A 78 -7.31 -17.07 2.01
N ALA A 79 -6.91 -16.17 1.13
CA ALA A 79 -6.10 -16.46 -0.06
C ALA A 79 -4.87 -15.53 -0.10
N LYS A 80 -3.92 -15.70 0.82
CA LYS A 80 -2.67 -14.93 0.80
C LYS A 80 -1.78 -15.41 -0.34
N LEU A 81 -1.10 -14.47 -1.00
CA LEU A 81 -0.08 -14.81 -1.99
C LEU A 81 1.03 -15.61 -1.32
N ARG A 82 1.47 -16.72 -1.94
CA ARG A 82 2.52 -17.58 -1.38
C ARG A 82 3.81 -16.81 -1.08
N ARG A 83 4.21 -15.87 -1.95
CA ARG A 83 5.37 -15.01 -1.72
C ARG A 83 5.20 -14.09 -0.52
N TYR A 84 4.01 -13.56 -0.30
CA TYR A 84 3.74 -12.75 0.88
C TYR A 84 3.77 -13.59 2.16
N GLN A 85 3.26 -14.82 2.11
CA GLN A 85 3.34 -15.77 3.23
C GLN A 85 4.81 -16.13 3.54
N GLU A 86 5.62 -16.44 2.53
CA GLU A 86 7.05 -16.69 2.69
C GLU A 86 7.77 -15.45 3.28
N PHE A 87 7.43 -14.25 2.80
CA PHE A 87 7.96 -12.99 3.32
C PHE A 87 7.58 -12.76 4.80
N ILE A 88 6.33 -13.05 5.18
CA ILE A 88 5.87 -13.00 6.57
C ILE A 88 6.70 -13.92 7.46
N GLU A 89 6.90 -15.17 7.04
CA GLU A 89 7.57 -16.19 7.84
C GLU A 89 9.06 -15.91 7.99
N ARG A 90 9.69 -15.43 6.92
CA ARG A 90 11.15 -15.35 6.83
C ARG A 90 11.74 -13.98 7.09
N VAL A 91 10.94 -12.93 6.96
CA VAL A 91 11.39 -11.54 7.15
C VAL A 91 10.63 -10.92 8.32
N LEU A 92 9.30 -10.78 8.19
CA LEU A 92 8.54 -10.01 9.18
C LEU A 92 8.44 -10.69 10.55
N THR A 93 8.42 -12.03 10.61
CA THR A 93 8.35 -12.76 11.89
C THR A 93 9.65 -12.63 12.70
N PRO A 94 10.84 -12.83 12.11
CA PRO A 94 12.11 -12.49 12.76
C PRO A 94 12.22 -11.01 13.16
N GLU A 95 11.90 -10.08 12.26
CA GLU A 95 11.95 -8.64 12.56
C GLU A 95 11.03 -8.27 13.73
N ARG A 96 9.82 -8.83 13.77
CA ARG A 96 8.89 -8.65 14.91
C ARG A 96 9.54 -9.09 16.21
N ALA A 97 10.23 -10.23 16.24
CA ALA A 97 10.90 -10.73 17.44
C ALA A 97 12.00 -9.77 17.90
N THR A 98 12.85 -9.29 16.97
CA THR A 98 13.89 -8.29 17.23
C THR A 98 13.32 -6.99 17.80
N VAL A 99 12.23 -6.49 17.20
CA VAL A 99 11.54 -5.28 17.64
C VAL A 99 10.96 -5.46 19.06
N ILE A 100 10.29 -6.58 19.33
CA ILE A 100 9.76 -6.89 20.67
C ILE A 100 10.89 -6.94 21.70
N GLN A 101 12.00 -7.60 21.38
CA GLN A 101 13.16 -7.70 22.27
C GLN A 101 13.76 -6.31 22.56
N SER A 102 13.87 -5.45 21.55
CA SER A 102 14.36 -4.07 21.73
C SER A 102 13.47 -3.30 22.69
N ILE A 103 12.14 -3.35 22.49
CA ILE A 103 11.16 -2.71 23.37
C ILE A 103 11.27 -3.22 24.80
N GLN A 104 11.40 -4.55 24.98
CA GLN A 104 11.56 -5.17 26.30
C GLN A 104 12.86 -4.76 27.00
N SER A 105 13.93 -4.50 26.24
CA SER A 105 15.19 -3.98 26.78
C SER A 105 15.15 -2.47 27.09
N GLY A 106 14.03 -1.80 26.85
CA GLY A 106 13.86 -0.36 27.03
C GLY A 106 14.42 0.48 25.88
N ASN A 107 14.82 -0.14 24.78
CA ASN A 107 15.26 0.56 23.57
C ASN A 107 14.07 0.75 22.61
N PHE A 108 13.62 2.00 22.50
CA PHE A 108 12.54 2.42 21.62
C PHE A 108 13.02 3.11 20.33
N ASN A 109 14.35 3.16 20.09
CA ASN A 109 14.88 3.67 18.84
C ASN A 109 14.79 2.58 17.76
N LEU A 110 13.64 2.50 17.11
CA LEU A 110 13.33 1.48 16.12
C LEU A 110 13.54 2.05 14.71
N THR A 111 14.52 1.52 13.98
CA THR A 111 14.99 2.01 12.68
C THR A 111 14.93 0.95 11.59
N ALA A 112 15.19 1.35 10.34
CA ALA A 112 15.21 0.45 9.19
C ALA A 112 16.23 -0.69 9.35
N ASP A 113 17.41 -0.43 9.93
CA ASP A 113 18.46 -1.45 10.13
C ASP A 113 17.99 -2.67 10.94
N MET A 114 17.04 -2.45 11.86
CA MET A 114 16.50 -3.51 12.71
C MET A 114 15.37 -4.30 12.05
N ALA A 115 14.64 -3.64 11.15
CA ALA A 115 13.46 -4.19 10.50
C ALA A 115 13.33 -3.67 9.06
N PRO A 116 14.23 -4.06 8.16
CA PRO A 116 14.27 -3.57 6.78
C PRO A 116 13.00 -3.94 5.99
N GLY A 117 12.41 -5.10 6.26
CA GLY A 117 11.13 -5.53 5.70
C GLY A 117 9.97 -4.61 6.10
N LEU A 118 9.86 -4.24 7.38
CA LEU A 118 8.90 -3.23 7.83
C LEU A 118 9.17 -1.85 7.21
N ALA A 119 10.45 -1.49 7.03
CA ALA A 119 10.89 -0.23 6.42
C ALA A 119 10.38 -0.08 4.99
N MET A 120 10.63 -1.08 4.14
CA MET A 120 10.24 -1.06 2.73
C MET A 120 8.73 -1.20 2.50
N LEU A 121 7.99 -1.74 3.49
CA LEU A 121 6.53 -1.72 3.50
C LEU A 121 5.95 -0.40 4.04
N ASN A 122 6.76 0.65 4.16
CA ASN A 122 6.38 1.97 4.65
C ASN A 122 5.66 1.94 6.01
N THR A 123 6.11 1.05 6.91
CA THR A 123 5.63 1.05 8.28
C THR A 123 6.08 2.34 8.96
N ARG A 124 5.18 3.03 9.66
CA ARG A 124 5.53 4.22 10.47
C ARG A 124 5.16 4.07 11.93
N TYR A 125 4.26 3.14 12.24
CA TYR A 125 3.74 2.96 13.60
C TYR A 125 3.59 1.49 13.94
N LEU A 126 3.94 1.15 15.19
CA LEU A 126 3.79 -0.17 15.76
C LEU A 126 2.72 -0.12 16.85
N LEU A 127 1.78 -1.06 16.78
CA LEU A 127 0.75 -1.21 17.81
C LEU A 127 1.27 -2.19 18.85
N VAL A 128 1.45 -1.69 20.07
CA VAL A 128 1.94 -2.49 21.20
C VAL A 128 0.77 -2.88 22.09
N PRO A 129 0.62 -4.18 22.44
CA PRO A 129 -0.46 -4.61 23.32
C PRO A 129 -0.42 -3.90 24.66
N GLY A 130 -1.55 -3.29 25.05
CA GLY A 130 -1.69 -2.59 26.33
C GLY A 130 -1.07 -1.18 26.36
N ALA A 131 -0.41 -0.72 25.29
CA ALA A 131 0.04 0.66 25.19
C ALA A 131 -1.11 1.59 24.82
N GLU A 132 -1.17 2.77 25.44
CA GLU A 132 -2.18 3.79 25.13
C GLU A 132 -1.93 4.47 23.78
N GLN A 133 -0.67 4.56 23.36
CA GLN A 133 -0.26 5.18 22.10
C GLN A 133 0.60 4.24 21.26
N PRO A 134 0.48 4.29 19.93
CA PRO A 134 1.36 3.53 19.05
C PRO A 134 2.79 4.05 19.13
N LEU A 135 3.76 3.14 19.04
CA LEU A 135 5.17 3.50 18.99
C LEU A 135 5.56 3.94 17.57
N PRO A 136 6.31 5.04 17.40
CA PRO A 136 6.85 5.41 16.10
C PRO A 136 7.93 4.41 15.65
N PHE A 137 7.94 4.13 14.35
CA PHE A 137 9.01 3.41 13.67
C PHE A 137 9.69 4.36 12.69
N ASN A 138 10.95 4.70 12.96
CA ASN A 138 11.71 5.69 12.21
C ASN A 138 12.47 5.05 11.04
N GLY A 139 11.80 4.13 10.32
CA GLY A 139 12.39 3.42 9.19
C GLY A 139 11.55 3.41 7.91
N GLY A 140 10.27 3.82 7.95
CA GLY A 140 9.42 3.79 6.76
C GLY A 140 10.02 4.58 5.60
N LEU A 141 10.16 3.95 4.42
CA LEU A 141 10.80 4.56 3.24
C LEU A 141 9.85 5.43 2.40
N GLY A 142 8.57 5.47 2.74
CA GLY A 142 7.56 6.12 1.91
C GLY A 142 6.91 5.18 0.89
N PRO A 143 5.99 5.70 0.07
CA PRO A 143 5.21 4.90 -0.87
C PRO A 143 6.02 4.42 -2.09
N ALA A 144 7.13 5.11 -2.40
CA ALA A 144 8.12 4.73 -3.39
C ALA A 144 9.43 5.49 -3.13
N TRP A 145 10.57 4.96 -3.60
CA TRP A 145 11.89 5.57 -3.46
C TRP A 145 12.85 5.04 -4.55
N PHE A 146 13.89 5.82 -4.89
CA PHE A 146 14.97 5.32 -5.74
C PHE A 146 16.02 4.58 -4.93
N VAL A 147 16.69 3.60 -5.55
CA VAL A 147 17.85 2.92 -4.98
C VAL A 147 19.14 3.30 -5.71
N ASP A 148 20.25 3.27 -4.99
CA ASP A 148 21.59 3.54 -5.51
C ASP A 148 22.13 2.41 -6.38
N GLU A 149 21.80 1.17 -6.01
CA GLU A 149 22.38 -0.02 -6.60
C GLU A 149 21.44 -1.23 -6.58
N VAL A 150 21.73 -2.17 -7.47
CA VAL A 150 21.02 -3.45 -7.60
C VAL A 150 21.95 -4.58 -7.21
N GLN A 151 21.54 -5.36 -6.22
CA GLN A 151 22.15 -6.63 -5.89
C GLN A 151 21.47 -7.73 -6.69
N TRP A 152 22.17 -8.25 -7.70
CA TRP A 152 21.68 -9.38 -8.49
C TRP A 152 21.77 -10.68 -7.72
N VAL A 153 20.69 -11.46 -7.73
CA VAL A 153 20.59 -12.77 -7.09
C VAL A 153 20.01 -13.81 -8.04
N ASN A 154 20.34 -15.09 -7.82
CA ASN A 154 20.04 -16.18 -8.75
C ASN A 154 18.82 -17.01 -8.35
N THR A 155 18.36 -16.87 -7.10
CA THR A 155 17.27 -17.68 -6.57
C THR A 155 16.32 -16.84 -5.71
N ALA A 156 15.07 -17.30 -5.59
CA ALA A 156 14.10 -16.70 -4.68
C ALA A 156 14.53 -16.78 -3.21
N GLU A 157 15.32 -17.79 -2.87
CA GLU A 157 15.93 -17.98 -1.55
C GLU A 157 16.90 -16.85 -1.22
N GLU A 158 17.78 -16.52 -2.17
CA GLU A 158 18.73 -15.42 -2.05
C GLU A 158 18.02 -14.06 -2.01
N GLU A 159 16.95 -13.86 -2.79
CA GLU A 159 16.15 -12.62 -2.72
C GLU A 159 15.60 -12.37 -1.32
N VAL A 160 14.99 -13.38 -0.68
CA VAL A 160 14.41 -13.25 0.66
C VAL A 160 15.51 -13.14 1.72
N GLY A 161 16.57 -13.95 1.57
CA GLY A 161 17.69 -13.98 2.51
C GLY A 161 18.50 -12.68 2.55
N ALA A 162 18.61 -11.97 1.42
CA ALA A 162 19.35 -10.71 1.33
C ALA A 162 18.75 -9.62 2.25
N ILE A 163 17.44 -9.64 2.49
CA ILE A 163 16.71 -8.55 3.15
C ILE A 163 17.19 -8.29 4.57
N ALA A 164 17.59 -9.32 5.32
CA ALA A 164 18.02 -9.18 6.70
C ALA A 164 19.29 -8.33 6.89
N GLY A 165 20.12 -8.18 5.84
CA GLY A 165 21.33 -7.35 5.86
C GLY A 165 21.33 -6.26 4.80
N LEU A 166 20.20 -6.05 4.12
CA LEU A 166 20.05 -5.05 3.08
C LEU A 166 19.75 -3.69 3.73
N ASP A 167 20.34 -2.61 3.20
CA ASP A 167 19.79 -1.27 3.38
C ASP A 167 18.75 -1.03 2.27
N PRO A 168 17.45 -1.22 2.54
CA PRO A 168 16.42 -1.13 1.51
C PRO A 168 16.28 0.28 0.93
N ALA A 169 16.80 1.32 1.60
CA ALA A 169 16.78 2.68 1.08
C ALA A 169 17.78 2.88 -0.07
N ARG A 170 18.82 2.04 -0.15
CA ARG A 170 19.95 2.22 -1.06
C ARG A 170 20.17 1.05 -2.02
N THR A 171 19.81 -0.16 -1.62
CA THR A 171 20.07 -1.36 -2.42
C THR A 171 18.78 -2.13 -2.63
N ALA A 172 18.54 -2.59 -3.85
CA ALA A 172 17.46 -3.53 -4.16
C ALA A 172 18.02 -4.90 -4.55
N ALA A 173 17.53 -5.97 -3.91
CA ALA A 173 17.81 -7.34 -4.32
C ALA A 173 16.87 -7.74 -5.46
N VAL A 174 17.43 -8.13 -6.61
CA VAL A 174 16.67 -8.41 -7.84
C VAL A 174 17.10 -9.72 -8.47
N HIS A 175 16.15 -10.57 -8.83
CA HIS A 175 16.43 -11.80 -9.55
C HIS A 175 17.07 -11.54 -10.92
N GLN A 176 18.08 -12.34 -11.29
CA GLN A 176 18.83 -12.19 -12.54
C GLN A 176 17.96 -12.28 -13.81
N SER A 177 16.79 -12.93 -13.73
CA SER A 177 15.83 -12.95 -14.85
C SER A 177 15.33 -11.56 -15.28
N PHE A 178 15.50 -10.53 -14.45
CA PHE A 178 15.14 -9.15 -14.77
C PHE A 178 16.33 -8.30 -15.25
N GLU A 179 17.52 -8.88 -15.38
CA GLU A 179 18.74 -8.15 -15.79
C GLU A 179 18.62 -7.57 -17.20
N GLU A 180 18.05 -8.33 -18.14
CA GLU A 180 17.81 -7.84 -19.51
C GLU A 180 16.78 -6.70 -19.53
N VAL A 181 15.77 -6.78 -18.67
CA VAL A 181 14.67 -5.80 -18.59
C VAL A 181 15.13 -4.48 -17.98
N LEU A 182 15.87 -4.53 -16.87
CA LEU A 182 16.36 -3.33 -16.19
C LEU A 182 17.62 -2.75 -16.86
N GLY A 183 18.41 -3.60 -17.49
CA GLY A 183 19.74 -3.28 -17.96
C GLY A 183 20.62 -2.72 -16.84
N ARG A 184 21.47 -1.75 -17.17
CA ARG A 184 22.27 -1.04 -16.16
C ARG A 184 21.38 -0.10 -15.34
N VAL A 185 21.36 -0.32 -14.03
CA VAL A 185 20.84 0.60 -13.02
C VAL A 185 22.04 1.23 -12.33
N GLY A 186 22.00 2.54 -12.12
CA GLY A 186 23.02 3.27 -11.38
C GLY A 186 22.36 4.21 -10.37
N ASN A 187 23.20 4.85 -9.56
CA ASN A 187 22.75 5.80 -8.56
C ASN A 187 21.96 6.97 -9.18
N PRO A 188 20.81 7.35 -8.61
CA PRO A 188 19.89 8.34 -9.16
C PRO A 188 20.39 9.79 -9.06
N GLY A 189 21.49 10.05 -8.36
CA GLY A 189 21.89 11.41 -7.99
C GLY A 189 20.98 11.99 -6.92
N SER A 190 20.65 13.28 -7.02
CA SER A 190 19.57 13.86 -6.23
C SER A 190 18.24 13.37 -6.78
N ASP A 191 17.35 12.94 -5.89
CA ASP A 191 16.02 12.47 -6.26
C ASP A 191 14.94 12.95 -5.29
N GLU A 192 13.71 12.98 -5.78
CA GLU A 192 12.51 13.25 -5.01
C GLU A 192 11.37 12.36 -5.51
N VAL A 193 10.59 11.81 -4.58
CA VAL A 193 9.44 10.97 -4.89
C VAL A 193 8.24 11.42 -4.06
N ARG A 194 7.13 11.70 -4.73
CA ARG A 194 5.88 12.10 -4.12
C ARG A 194 4.73 11.27 -4.66
N LEU A 195 3.95 10.68 -3.78
CA LEU A 195 2.68 10.07 -4.15
C LEU A 195 1.64 11.18 -4.37
N ALA A 196 1.24 11.38 -5.61
CA ALA A 196 0.26 12.40 -5.99
C ALA A 196 -1.18 11.91 -5.76
N GLN A 197 -1.45 10.66 -6.11
CA GLN A 197 -2.77 10.05 -5.94
C GLN A 197 -2.64 8.57 -5.60
N TYR A 198 -3.48 8.11 -4.67
CA TYR A 198 -3.61 6.69 -4.32
C TYR A 198 -5.01 6.18 -4.56
N HIS A 199 -5.10 5.03 -5.21
CA HIS A 199 -6.31 4.23 -5.34
C HIS A 199 -5.96 2.73 -5.35
N PRO A 200 -6.84 1.84 -4.84
CA PRO A 200 -6.58 0.39 -4.89
C PRO A 200 -6.40 -0.18 -6.31
N GLU A 201 -6.99 0.47 -7.32
CA GLU A 201 -6.89 0.07 -8.74
C GLU A 201 -5.79 0.83 -9.48
N GLY A 202 -5.04 1.71 -8.81
CA GLY A 202 -3.98 2.48 -9.46
C GLY A 202 -3.46 3.64 -8.62
N SER A 203 -2.21 4.02 -8.82
CA SER A 203 -1.58 5.11 -8.08
C SER A 203 -0.70 5.95 -9.00
N THR A 204 -0.61 7.24 -8.72
CA THR A 204 0.20 8.20 -9.48
C THR A 204 1.27 8.77 -8.58
N TYR A 205 2.51 8.74 -9.06
CA TYR A 205 3.70 9.23 -8.40
C TYR A 205 4.32 10.32 -9.27
N GLU A 206 4.70 11.43 -8.66
CA GLU A 206 5.59 12.41 -9.25
C GLU A 206 7.00 12.12 -8.76
N VAL A 207 7.92 11.92 -9.70
CA VAL A 207 9.29 11.55 -9.39
C VAL A 207 10.26 12.47 -10.11
N SER A 208 11.38 12.78 -9.49
CA SER A 208 12.49 13.45 -10.16
C SER A 208 13.82 12.82 -9.76
N SER A 209 14.75 12.76 -10.71
CA SER A 209 16.10 12.23 -10.48
C SER A 209 17.10 12.84 -11.46
N ASP A 210 18.29 13.21 -10.99
CA ASP A 210 19.36 13.76 -11.83
C ASP A 210 19.85 12.79 -12.91
N LYS A 211 19.84 11.48 -12.61
CA LYS A 211 20.46 10.45 -13.46
C LYS A 211 19.50 9.35 -13.88
N GLY A 212 18.26 9.37 -13.38
CA GLY A 212 17.34 8.24 -13.48
C GLY A 212 17.83 7.06 -12.67
N GLY A 213 17.03 6.01 -12.58
CA GLY A 213 17.37 4.87 -11.74
C GLY A 213 16.25 3.85 -11.64
N LEU A 214 16.39 2.96 -10.67
CA LEU A 214 15.36 1.99 -10.31
C LEU A 214 14.48 2.61 -9.22
N LEU A 215 13.23 2.89 -9.56
CA LEU A 215 12.21 3.32 -8.62
C LEU A 215 11.53 2.09 -8.03
N VAL A 216 11.68 1.88 -6.72
CA VAL A 216 10.99 0.84 -5.97
C VAL A 216 9.66 1.40 -5.48
N LEU A 217 8.58 0.68 -5.75
CA LEU A 217 7.25 0.98 -5.25
C LEU A 217 6.99 0.12 -4.01
N SER A 218 6.43 0.70 -2.95
CA SER A 218 5.98 -0.04 -1.76
C SER A 218 4.71 -0.86 -2.03
N GLU A 219 4.57 -1.43 -3.23
CA GLU A 219 3.42 -2.18 -3.71
C GLU A 219 3.83 -3.63 -3.99
N VAL A 220 3.01 -4.58 -3.52
CA VAL A 220 3.28 -6.01 -3.70
C VAL A 220 3.22 -6.36 -5.18
N HIS A 221 4.30 -6.95 -5.69
CA HIS A 221 4.39 -7.36 -7.08
C HIS A 221 3.42 -8.50 -7.39
N TYR A 222 2.55 -8.24 -8.36
CA TYR A 222 1.63 -9.22 -8.92
C TYR A 222 1.70 -9.13 -10.45
N PRO A 223 2.10 -10.20 -11.16
CA PRO A 223 2.46 -10.11 -12.57
C PRO A 223 1.27 -10.02 -13.54
N VAL A 224 0.02 -10.03 -13.04
CA VAL A 224 -1.18 -10.09 -13.87
C VAL A 224 -2.04 -8.86 -13.64
N GLY A 225 -2.44 -8.20 -14.73
CA GLY A 225 -3.38 -7.08 -14.72
C GLY A 225 -2.79 -5.74 -14.27
N TRP A 226 -1.51 -5.68 -13.89
CA TRP A 226 -0.85 -4.41 -13.55
C TRP A 226 0.01 -3.92 -14.70
N THR A 227 -0.17 -2.66 -15.07
CA THR A 227 0.67 -1.92 -16.03
C THR A 227 1.28 -0.72 -15.33
N ALA A 228 2.54 -0.41 -15.64
CA ALA A 228 3.17 0.85 -15.25
C ALA A 228 3.44 1.71 -16.47
N LEU A 229 3.23 3.01 -16.32
CA LEU A 229 3.54 4.00 -17.34
C LEU A 229 4.49 5.06 -16.77
N VAL A 230 5.44 5.50 -17.59
CA VAL A 230 6.27 6.69 -17.34
C VAL A 230 5.92 7.70 -18.41
N ASP A 231 5.37 8.85 -18.01
CA ASP A 231 4.87 9.90 -18.93
C ASP A 231 3.91 9.38 -20.00
N GLY A 232 3.11 8.36 -19.66
CA GLY A 232 2.14 7.72 -20.55
C GLY A 232 2.70 6.63 -21.45
N GLU A 233 4.00 6.31 -21.38
CA GLU A 233 4.61 5.19 -22.10
C GLU A 233 4.72 3.96 -21.20
N ASP A 234 4.31 2.78 -21.72
CA ASP A 234 4.37 1.52 -20.98
C ASP A 234 5.82 1.14 -20.63
N VAL A 235 6.05 0.85 -19.36
CA VAL A 235 7.33 0.34 -18.86
C VAL A 235 7.16 -0.98 -18.12
N PRO A 236 8.14 -1.89 -18.22
CA PRO A 236 8.04 -3.18 -17.56
C PRO A 236 8.15 -3.04 -16.05
N LEU A 237 7.22 -3.68 -15.33
CA LEU A 237 7.28 -3.88 -13.89
C LEU A 237 8.08 -5.13 -13.56
N VAL A 238 9.04 -4.99 -12.66
CA VAL A 238 9.84 -6.11 -12.16
C VAL A 238 9.61 -6.32 -10.68
N ARG A 239 9.98 -7.51 -10.19
CA ARG A 239 9.94 -7.83 -8.77
C ARG A 239 11.29 -7.54 -8.13
N VAL A 240 11.27 -6.91 -6.95
CA VAL A 240 12.45 -6.59 -6.15
C VAL A 240 12.21 -6.91 -4.68
N ASN A 241 13.29 -7.10 -3.91
CA ASN A 241 13.26 -7.39 -2.48
C ASN A 241 12.28 -8.53 -2.14
N ALA A 242 12.30 -9.58 -2.97
CA ALA A 242 11.41 -10.74 -2.98
C ALA A 242 9.90 -10.48 -3.18
N LEU A 243 9.43 -9.25 -2.95
CA LEU A 243 8.00 -8.96 -2.77
C LEU A 243 7.51 -7.73 -3.54
N LEU A 244 8.30 -6.67 -3.61
CA LEU A 244 7.86 -5.36 -4.09
C LEU A 244 7.98 -5.21 -5.60
N SER A 245 7.29 -4.23 -6.14
CA SER A 245 7.40 -3.85 -7.55
C SER A 245 8.45 -2.76 -7.75
N ALA A 246 9.14 -2.77 -8.88
CA ALA A 246 9.99 -1.67 -9.30
C ALA A 246 9.92 -1.46 -10.81
N LEU A 247 10.32 -0.28 -11.24
CA LEU A 247 10.47 0.08 -12.65
C LEU A 247 11.66 1.02 -12.84
N LYS A 248 12.18 1.06 -14.05
CA LYS A 248 13.23 2.01 -14.43
C LYS A 248 12.60 3.34 -14.81
N VAL A 249 13.13 4.42 -14.27
CA VAL A 249 12.73 5.80 -14.63
C VAL A 249 13.95 6.53 -15.21
N PRO A 250 13.81 7.24 -16.34
CA PRO A 250 14.89 8.04 -16.91
C PRO A 250 15.22 9.26 -16.03
N ALA A 251 16.30 9.96 -16.40
CA ALA A 251 16.70 11.21 -15.75
C ALA A 251 15.72 12.34 -16.10
N GLY A 252 15.38 13.17 -15.11
CA GLY A 252 14.44 14.27 -15.25
C GLY A 252 13.28 14.15 -14.26
N SER A 253 12.23 14.92 -14.51
CA SER A 253 10.96 14.87 -13.76
C SER A 253 9.94 14.11 -14.58
N HIS A 254 9.29 13.14 -13.97
CA HIS A 254 8.39 12.21 -14.63
C HIS A 254 7.14 11.95 -13.79
N GLU A 255 6.05 11.64 -14.48
CA GLU A 255 4.86 11.06 -13.87
C GLU A 255 4.91 9.54 -14.04
N VAL A 256 4.88 8.81 -12.93
CA VAL A 256 4.79 7.36 -12.91
C VAL A 256 3.37 6.95 -12.53
N GLN A 257 2.70 6.19 -13.38
CA GLN A 257 1.36 5.70 -13.14
C GLN A 257 1.37 4.19 -13.03
N LEU A 258 0.75 3.67 -11.97
CA LEU A 258 0.45 2.25 -11.81
C LEU A 258 -1.05 2.06 -12.03
N GLN A 259 -1.45 1.13 -12.90
CA GLN A 259 -2.85 0.91 -13.25
C GLN A 259 -3.17 -0.60 -13.22
N TYR A 260 -4.28 -0.95 -12.58
CA TYR A 260 -4.80 -2.31 -12.58
C TYR A 260 -5.95 -2.46 -13.58
N GLU A 261 -5.67 -3.13 -14.70
CA GLU A 261 -6.65 -3.48 -15.71
C GLU A 261 -6.51 -4.97 -16.10
N PRO A 262 -7.26 -5.88 -15.45
CA PRO A 262 -7.15 -7.30 -15.74
C PRO A 262 -7.70 -7.64 -17.13
N GLU A 263 -7.09 -8.63 -17.79
CA GLU A 263 -7.53 -9.09 -19.10
C GLU A 263 -9.02 -9.46 -19.10
N GLY A 264 -9.77 -8.96 -20.09
CA GLY A 264 -11.20 -9.19 -20.23
C GLY A 264 -12.12 -8.29 -19.40
N TRP A 265 -11.57 -7.36 -18.58
CA TRP A 265 -12.36 -6.38 -17.84
C TRP A 265 -13.28 -5.56 -18.75
N GLY A 266 -12.76 -5.08 -19.89
CA GLY A 266 -13.54 -4.35 -20.88
C GLY A 266 -14.75 -5.14 -21.39
N THR A 267 -14.55 -6.42 -21.71
CA THR A 267 -15.62 -7.33 -22.18
C THR A 267 -16.66 -7.59 -21.09
N ALA A 268 -16.22 -7.87 -19.86
CA ALA A 268 -17.10 -8.10 -18.72
C ALA A 268 -17.94 -6.84 -18.41
N ARG A 269 -17.34 -5.66 -18.48
CA ARG A 269 -18.02 -4.37 -18.29
C ARG A 269 -19.07 -4.13 -19.36
N GLY A 270 -18.76 -4.44 -20.62
CA GLY A 270 -19.71 -4.36 -21.73
C GLY A 270 -20.91 -5.30 -21.54
N LEU A 271 -20.65 -6.57 -21.21
CA LEU A 271 -21.69 -7.58 -21.00
C LEU A 271 -22.57 -7.26 -19.79
N SER A 272 -21.96 -6.80 -18.68
CA SER A 272 -22.69 -6.38 -17.48
C SER A 272 -23.63 -5.21 -17.78
N ARG A 273 -23.17 -4.18 -18.50
CA ARG A 273 -24.00 -3.04 -18.93
C ARG A 273 -25.17 -3.49 -19.82
N ALA A 274 -24.91 -4.37 -20.78
CA ALA A 274 -25.95 -4.92 -21.64
C ALA A 274 -26.99 -5.71 -20.84
N GLY A 275 -26.54 -6.53 -19.88
CA GLY A 275 -27.41 -7.27 -18.96
C GLY A 275 -28.26 -6.37 -18.07
N SER A 276 -27.67 -5.30 -17.49
CA SER A 276 -28.42 -4.32 -16.71
C SER A 276 -29.46 -3.58 -17.55
N LEU A 277 -29.12 -3.19 -18.78
CA LEU A 277 -30.06 -2.55 -19.69
C LEU A 277 -31.21 -3.48 -20.06
N LEU A 278 -30.92 -4.75 -20.35
CA LEU A 278 -31.93 -5.78 -20.61
C LEU A 278 -32.87 -5.95 -19.41
N TRP A 279 -32.34 -5.97 -18.18
CA TRP A 279 -33.14 -6.03 -16.95
C TRP A 279 -34.09 -4.83 -16.82
N VAL A 280 -33.59 -3.61 -17.07
CA VAL A 280 -34.44 -2.41 -17.04
C VAL A 280 -35.55 -2.50 -18.08
N ILE A 281 -35.24 -2.94 -19.31
CA ILE A 281 -36.23 -3.14 -20.38
C ILE A 281 -37.29 -4.16 -19.95
N LEU A 282 -36.89 -5.29 -19.36
CA LEU A 282 -37.82 -6.32 -18.88
C LEU A 282 -38.73 -5.79 -17.76
N LEU A 283 -38.19 -5.00 -16.82
CA LEU A 283 -38.99 -4.41 -15.74
C LEU A 283 -40.01 -3.39 -16.28
N VAL A 284 -39.60 -2.54 -17.21
CA VAL A 284 -40.50 -1.58 -17.87
C VAL A 284 -41.60 -2.31 -18.64
N PHE A 285 -41.23 -3.36 -19.38
CA PHE A 285 -42.17 -4.18 -20.14
C PHE A 285 -43.18 -4.90 -19.23
N CYS A 286 -42.70 -5.52 -18.15
CA CYS A 286 -43.57 -6.14 -17.13
C CYS A 286 -44.51 -5.12 -16.49
N GLY A 287 -44.00 -3.94 -16.11
CA GLY A 287 -44.82 -2.86 -15.56
C GLY A 287 -45.90 -2.38 -16.53
N TRP A 288 -45.57 -2.26 -17.81
CA TRP A 288 -46.53 -1.94 -18.87
C TRP A 288 -47.60 -3.02 -19.04
N MET A 289 -47.23 -4.30 -19.06
CA MET A 289 -48.20 -5.41 -19.14
C MET A 289 -49.14 -5.47 -17.93
N LEU A 290 -48.64 -5.19 -16.72
CA LEU A 290 -49.47 -5.16 -15.51
C LEU A 290 -50.47 -4.01 -15.54
N ARG A 291 -50.09 -2.82 -16.03
CA ARG A 291 -51.02 -1.70 -16.22
C ARG A 291 -52.11 -2.04 -17.23
N ARG A 292 -51.75 -2.65 -18.35
CA ARG A 292 -52.69 -3.03 -19.41
C ARG A 292 -53.68 -4.13 -18.99
N LYS A 293 -53.40 -4.90 -17.94
CA LYS A 293 -54.34 -5.85 -17.33
C LYS A 293 -55.27 -5.21 -16.29
N ALA A 294 -54.92 -4.04 -15.78
CA ALA A 294 -55.70 -3.31 -14.78
C ALA A 294 -56.71 -2.32 -15.41
N GLU A 295 -56.48 -1.94 -16.67
CA GLU A 295 -57.43 -1.24 -17.55
C GLU A 295 -58.38 -2.24 -18.24
#